data_AF-A0A4R6NAM5-F1
#
_entry.id   AF-A0A4R6NAM5-F1
#
_cell.length_a   1.000
_cell.length_b   1.000
_cell.length_c   1.000
_cell.angle_alpha   90.00
_cell.angle_beta   90.00
_cell.angle_gamma   90.00
#
_symmetry.space_group_name_H-M   'P 1'
#
loop_
_entity.id
_entity.type
_entity.pdbx_description
1 polymer ?
#
loop_
_entity_poly.entity_id
_entity_poly.type
_entity_poly.pdbx_seq_one_letter_code
_entity_poly.pdbx_strand_id
1 'polypeptide(L)' 'MAVKAAAYKLARLVCAMLSKCEEYTDAGQDYFEERCRECVLRNLTERAKKLGMQIVPAPHPV' A
#
# COMPACT_ATOMS: atom_id res chain seq x y z
N MET A 1 16.17 -10.68 27.72
CA MET A 1 16.34 -9.46 26.89
C MET A 1 15.42 -9.44 25.64
N ALA A 2 14.18 -9.95 25.70
CA ALA A 2 13.25 -9.94 24.56
C ALA A 2 12.32 -8.71 24.56
N VAL A 3 11.78 -8.36 25.73
CA VAL A 3 10.89 -7.20 25.93
C VAL A 3 11.60 -5.88 25.61
N LYS A 4 12.87 -5.76 25.99
CA LYS A 4 13.70 -4.57 25.69
C LYS A 4 13.91 -4.37 24.18
N ALA A 5 14.11 -5.45 23.44
CA ALA A 5 14.25 -5.40 21.98
C ALA A 5 12.91 -5.05 21.30
N ALA A 6 11.79 -5.55 21.83
CA ALA A 6 10.46 -5.21 21.34
C ALA A 6 10.12 -3.72 21.59
N ALA A 7 10.38 -3.22 22.80
CA ALA A 7 10.19 -1.82 23.15
C ALA A 7 11.06 -0.89 22.29
N TYR A 8 12.32 -1.26 22.04
CA TYR A 8 13.21 -0.49 21.17
C TYR A 8 12.72 -0.44 19.71
N LYS A 9 12.20 -1.56 19.19
CA LYS A 9 11.60 -1.59 17.84
C LYS A 9 10.36 -0.70 17.75
N LEU A 10 9.48 -0.74 18.76
CA LEU A 10 8.30 0.11 18.82
C LEU A 10 8.68 1.60 18.92
N ALA A 11 9.63 1.94 19.79
CA ALA A 11 10.13 3.31 19.93
C ALA A 11 10.72 3.84 18.61
N ARG A 12 11.49 3.02 17.89
CA ARG A 12 12.02 3.39 16.57
C ARG A 12 10.91 3.63 15.55
N LEU A 13 9.85 2.82 15.57
CA LEU A 13 8.72 2.97 14.67
C LEU A 13 7.96 4.27 14.97
N VAL A 14 7.67 4.54 16.24
CA VAL A 14 6.99 5.77 16.68
C VAL A 14 7.83 7.01 16.38
N CYS A 15 9.13 6.99 16.66
CA CYS A 15 10.02 8.10 16.29
C CYS A 15 10.07 8.30 14.77
N ALA A 16 10.12 7.22 13.97
CA ALA A 16 10.10 7.34 12.52
C ALA A 16 8.78 7.92 12.00
N MET A 17 7.65 7.55 12.60
CA MET A 17 6.34 8.12 12.25
C MET A 17 6.25 9.59 12.62
N LEU A 18 6.70 9.98 13.81
CA LEU A 18 6.69 11.38 14.26
C LEU A 18 7.69 12.26 13.51
N SER A 19 8.86 11.73 13.13
CA SER A 19 9.87 12.46 12.36
C SER A 19 9.53 12.56 10.87
N LYS A 20 8.74 11.62 10.33
CA LYS A 20 8.27 11.61 8.95
C LYS A 20 6.79 11.98 8.82
N CYS A 21 6.21 12.59 9.87
CA CYS A 21 4.96 13.35 9.75
C CYS A 21 5.25 14.62 8.94
N GLU A 22 5.67 14.46 7.69
CA GLU A 22 5.36 15.44 6.67
C GLU A 22 3.85 15.46 6.55
N GLU A 23 3.30 16.67 6.34
CA GLU A 23 1.90 16.86 6.02
C GLU A 23 1.48 15.79 5.01
N TYR A 24 0.29 15.23 5.20
CA TYR A 24 -0.37 14.35 4.24
C TYR A 24 -0.62 15.15 2.96
N THR A 25 0.44 15.35 2.19
CA THR A 25 0.52 16.25 1.05
C THR A 25 0.66 15.36 -0.16
N ASP A 26 -0.48 15.06 -0.76
CA ASP A 26 -0.86 14.92 -2.18
C ASP A 26 0.21 14.56 -3.27
N ALA A 27 1.51 14.74 -3.06
CA ALA A 27 2.56 14.39 -4.02
C ALA A 27 3.13 12.96 -3.83
N GLY A 28 2.94 12.34 -2.67
CA GLY A 28 3.46 11.00 -2.36
C GLY A 28 2.52 9.84 -2.74
N GLN A 29 1.25 10.15 -3.01
CA GLN A 29 0.21 9.14 -3.23
C GLN A 29 0.31 8.52 -4.63
N ASP A 30 0.54 9.32 -5.68
CA ASP A 30 0.66 8.82 -7.06
C ASP A 30 1.83 7.83 -7.23
N TYR A 31 2.99 8.10 -6.64
CA TYR A 31 4.18 7.26 -6.80
C TYR A 31 4.04 5.89 -6.10
N PHE A 32 3.34 5.82 -4.97
CA PHE A 32 3.04 4.56 -4.29
C PHE A 32 1.79 3.86 -4.86
N GLU A 33 0.85 4.63 -5.41
CA GLU A 33 -0.34 4.08 -6.04
C GLU A 33 -0.02 3.22 -7.26
N GLU A 34 0.98 3.55 -8.08
CA GLU A 34 1.29 2.75 -9.27
C GLU A 34 1.67 1.30 -8.94
N ARG A 35 2.59 1.10 -7.97
CA ARG A 35 3.03 -0.24 -7.55
C ARG A 35 1.96 -1.00 -6.78
N CYS A 36 1.14 -0.29 -6.00
CA CYS A 36 -0.03 -0.86 -5.32
C CYS A 36 -1.12 -1.25 -6.33
N ARG A 37 -1.40 -0.42 -7.33
CA ARG A 37 -2.34 -0.68 -8.43
C ARG A 37 -1.93 -1.93 -9.19
N GLU A 38 -0.66 -2.09 -9.54
CA GLU A 38 -0.15 -3.31 -10.20
C GLU A 38 -0.41 -4.58 -9.37
N CYS A 39 -0.09 -4.54 -8.07
CA CYS A 39 -0.29 -5.70 -7.20
C CYS A 39 -1.77 -6.05 -7.03
N VAL A 40 -2.63 -5.04 -6.88
CA VAL A 40 -4.08 -5.20 -6.75
C VAL A 40 -4.68 -5.72 -8.05
N LEU A 41 -4.32 -5.15 -9.21
CA LEU A 41 -4.77 -5.62 -10.52
C LEU A 41 -4.34 -7.06 -10.79
N ARG A 42 -3.11 -7.43 -10.45
CA ARG A 42 -2.63 -8.82 -10.58
C ARG A 42 -3.45 -9.77 -9.71
N ASN A 43 -3.66 -9.44 -8.44
CA ASN A 43 -4.43 -10.28 -7.52
C ASN A 43 -5.90 -10.41 -7.95
N LEU A 44 -6.51 -9.33 -8.44
CA LEU A 44 -7.85 -9.34 -9.00
C LEU A 44 -7.91 -10.20 -10.28
N THR A 45 -6.96 -10.05 -11.19
CA THR A 45 -6.90 -10.81 -12.44
C THR A 45 -6.76 -12.30 -12.18
N GLU A 46 -5.91 -12.70 -11.23
CA GLU A 46 -5.74 -14.10 -10.84
C GLU A 46 -7.02 -14.69 -10.20
N ARG A 47 -7.78 -13.89 -9.46
CA ARG A 47 -9.08 -14.31 -8.91
C ARG A 47 -10.14 -14.44 -10.00
N ALA A 48 -10.19 -13.51 -10.94
CA ALA A 48 -11.12 -13.57 -12.07
C ALA A 48 -10.86 -14.80 -12.94
N LYS A 49 -9.60 -15.10 -13.26
CA LYS A 49 -9.22 -16.33 -14.01
C LYS A 49 -9.71 -17.61 -13.33
N LYS A 50 -9.60 -17.70 -12.01
CA LYS A 50 -10.09 -18.85 -11.22
C LYS A 50 -11.61 -19.03 -11.32
N LEU A 51 -12.33 -17.95 -11.61
CA LEU A 51 -13.78 -17.94 -11.80
C LEU A 51 -14.19 -17.99 -13.27
N GLY A 52 -13.25 -18.17 -14.20
CA GLY A 52 -13.52 -18.15 -15.65
C GLY A 52 -13.86 -16.76 -16.20
N MET A 53 -13.51 -15.69 -15.47
CA MET A 53 -13.82 -14.30 -15.79
C MET A 53 -12.55 -13.52 -16.18
N GLN A 54 -12.72 -12.47 -16.98
CA GLN A 54 -11.66 -11.54 -17.37
C GLN A 54 -11.98 -10.12 -16.87
N ILE A 55 -10.98 -9.44 -16.32
CA ILE A 55 -11.11 -8.05 -15.88
C ILE A 55 -10.83 -7.13 -17.06
N VAL A 56 -11.76 -6.22 -17.34
CA VAL A 56 -11.63 -5.16 -18.35
C VAL A 56 -11.73 -3.79 -17.68
N PRO A 57 -10.96 -2.77 -18.10
CA PRO A 57 -11.08 -1.42 -17.57
C PRO A 57 -12.48 -0.86 -17.83
N ALA A 58 -13.11 -0.29 -16.80
CA ALA A 58 -14.35 0.45 -16.98
C ALA A 58 -14.07 1.79 -17.68
N PRO A 59 -14.91 2.24 -18.62
CA PRO A 59 -14.77 3.56 -19.22
C PRO A 59 -14.92 4.65 -18.16
N HIS A 60 -13.98 5.59 -18.13
CA HIS A 60 -14.00 6.75 -17.23
C HIS A 60 -15.05 7.76 -17.75
N PRO A 61 -16.05 8.15 -16.94
CA PRO A 61 -16.96 9.23 -17.33
C PRO A 61 -16.21 10.56 -17.26
N VAL A 62 -16.06 11.20 -18.44
CA VAL A 62 -15.53 12.57 -18.60
C VAL A 62 -16.49 13.61 -18.07
#